data_AF-A0A650EMD3-F1
#
_entry.id   AF-A0A650EMD3-F1
#
_cell.length_a   1.000
_cell.length_b   1.000
_cell.length_c   1.000
_cell.angle_alpha   90.00
_cell.angle_beta   90.00
_cell.angle_gamma   90.00
#
_symmetry.space_group_name_H-M   'P 1'
#
loop_
_entity.id
_entity.type
_entity.pdbx_description
1 polymer ?
#
loop_
_entity_poly.entity_id
_entity_poly.type
_entity_poly.pdbx_seq_one_letter_code
_entity_poly.pdbx_strand_id
1 'polypeptide(L)'
;MNGWQRFAILLLCCFAVMVLYPNFDASGWTFIGILIAMWTGGIMILSIVSNIFGIYRFETLNKLVSLVFLCAVMYTLLWYFPQEDKVTPINKLKYGEFPTKSDIDKGLKRFKFNFDFVRRNARRSENFINQDMDGEKVKKEIKKTVSKKTDELIDSLQIEAD
;
A
#
# COMPACT_ATOMS: atom_id res chain seq x y z
N MET A 1 14.73 -11.91 -23.30
CA MET A 1 13.79 -11.26 -22.38
C MET A 1 14.21 -9.81 -22.16
N ASN A 2 13.26 -8.88 -22.25
CA ASN A 2 13.54 -7.44 -22.09
C ASN A 2 13.43 -7.03 -20.61
N GLY A 3 13.96 -5.85 -20.27
CA GLY A 3 13.94 -5.33 -18.89
C GLY A 3 12.53 -5.30 -18.28
N TRP A 4 11.53 -4.87 -19.05
CA TRP A 4 10.12 -4.88 -18.64
C TRP A 4 9.58 -6.27 -18.29
N GLN A 5 9.97 -7.30 -19.04
CA GLN A 5 9.55 -8.68 -18.74
C GLN A 5 10.20 -9.16 -17.44
N ARG A 6 11.48 -8.84 -17.20
CA ARG A 6 12.16 -9.16 -15.93
C ARG A 6 11.52 -8.46 -14.75
N PHE A 7 11.09 -7.21 -14.94
CA PHE A 7 10.37 -6.45 -13.91
C PHE A 7 8.98 -7.02 -13.62
N ALA A 8 8.22 -7.41 -14.65
CA ALA A 8 6.94 -8.08 -14.46
C ALA A 8 7.09 -9.40 -13.69
N ILE A 9 8.14 -10.17 -13.99
CA ILE A 9 8.49 -11.39 -13.24
C ILE A 9 8.82 -11.08 -11.78
N LEU A 10 9.62 -10.05 -11.51
CA LEU A 10 9.92 -9.62 -10.15
C LEU A 10 8.64 -9.32 -9.35
N LEU A 11 7.70 -8.59 -9.94
CA LEU A 11 6.41 -8.30 -9.31
C LEU A 11 5.59 -9.57 -9.06
N LEU A 12 5.55 -10.48 -10.04
CA LEU A 12 4.87 -11.78 -9.90
C LEU A 12 5.49 -12.63 -8.79
N CYS A 13 6.82 -12.67 -8.67
CA CYS A 13 7.51 -13.36 -7.58
C CYS A 13 7.14 -12.78 -6.21
N CYS A 14 7.17 -11.45 -6.09
CA CYS A 14 6.78 -10.76 -4.86
C CYS A 14 5.32 -11.07 -4.49
N PHE A 15 4.41 -10.94 -5.47
CA PHE A 15 3.00 -11.24 -5.29
C PHE A 15 2.77 -12.70 -4.89
N ALA A 16 3.40 -13.65 -5.58
CA ALA A 16 3.28 -15.07 -5.29
C ALA A 16 3.70 -15.40 -3.85
N VAL A 17 4.84 -14.86 -3.38
CA VAL A 17 5.32 -15.10 -2.01
C VAL A 17 4.37 -14.48 -0.99
N MET A 18 3.89 -13.25 -1.22
CA MET A 18 2.93 -12.61 -0.32
C MET A 18 1.58 -13.34 -0.27
N VAL A 19 1.15 -13.97 -1.36
CA VAL A 19 -0.08 -14.78 -1.39
C VAL A 19 0.12 -16.12 -0.70
N LEU A 20 1.25 -16.80 -0.95
CA LEU A 20 1.54 -18.11 -0.38
C LEU A 20 1.88 -18.04 1.12
N TYR A 21 2.47 -16.94 1.58
CA TYR A 21 2.89 -16.74 2.96
C TYR A 21 2.23 -15.48 3.52
N PRO A 22 0.91 -15.51 3.79
CA PRO A 22 0.13 -14.32 4.13
C PRO A 22 0.40 -13.76 5.54
N ASN A 23 1.12 -14.48 6.39
CA ASN A 23 1.33 -14.14 7.80
C ASN A 23 2.55 -13.20 7.97
N PHE A 24 2.46 -12.00 7.39
CA PHE A 24 3.46 -10.96 7.51
C PHE A 24 2.83 -9.64 7.99
N ASP A 25 3.59 -8.86 8.75
CA ASP A 25 3.16 -7.55 9.26
C ASP A 25 3.68 -6.40 8.36
N ALA A 26 3.66 -5.16 8.84
CA ALA A 26 4.23 -3.98 8.16
C ALA A 26 5.70 -4.18 7.71
N SER A 27 6.46 -5.02 8.41
CA SER A 27 7.82 -5.43 8.03
C SER A 27 7.85 -6.17 6.69
N GLY A 28 6.83 -6.96 6.35
CA GLY A 28 6.73 -7.63 5.06
C GLY A 28 6.49 -6.68 3.90
N TRP A 29 5.65 -5.66 4.09
CA TRP A 29 5.41 -4.62 3.08
C TRP A 29 6.66 -3.79 2.81
N THR A 30 7.35 -3.35 3.87
CA THR A 30 8.59 -2.57 3.75
C THR A 30 9.70 -3.40 3.09
N PHE A 31 9.85 -4.67 3.47
CA PHE A 31 10.78 -5.59 2.84
C PHE A 31 10.51 -5.74 1.33
N ILE A 32 9.26 -5.94 0.91
CA ILE A 32 8.91 -6.06 -0.51
C ILE A 32 9.21 -4.77 -1.28
N GLY A 33 8.90 -3.61 -0.69
CA GLY A 33 9.23 -2.31 -1.29
C GLY A 33 10.74 -2.15 -1.53
N ILE A 34 11.55 -2.44 -0.52
CA ILE A 34 13.02 -2.38 -0.61
C ILE A 34 13.54 -3.41 -1.62
N LEU A 35 13.01 -4.63 -1.59
CA LEU A 35 13.43 -5.71 -2.46
C LEU A 35 13.10 -5.42 -3.93
N ILE A 36 11.93 -4.85 -4.23
CA ILE A 36 11.57 -4.38 -5.56
C ILE A 36 12.53 -3.28 -6.02
N ALA A 37 12.80 -2.27 -5.17
CA ALA A 37 13.72 -1.20 -5.52
C ALA A 37 15.13 -1.73 -5.83
N MET A 38 15.66 -2.60 -4.97
CA MET A 38 16.98 -3.22 -5.11
C MET A 38 17.08 -4.05 -6.41
N TRP A 39 16.13 -4.96 -6.65
CA TRP A 39 16.16 -5.81 -7.85
C TRP A 39 15.84 -5.03 -9.13
N THR A 40 15.10 -3.94 -9.05
CA THR A 40 14.93 -3.02 -10.19
C THR A 40 16.27 -2.40 -10.58
N GLY A 41 17.09 -1.98 -9.61
CA GLY A 41 18.48 -1.58 -9.84
C GLY A 41 19.30 -2.67 -10.52
N GLY A 42 19.17 -3.92 -10.05
CA GLY A 42 19.78 -5.10 -10.68
C GLY A 42 19.33 -5.30 -12.14
N ILE A 43 18.04 -5.14 -12.44
CA ILE A 43 17.50 -5.23 -13.80
C ILE A 43 18.08 -4.14 -14.70
N MET A 44 18.25 -2.91 -14.20
CA MET A 44 18.86 -1.81 -14.97
C MET A 44 20.31 -2.12 -15.32
N ILE A 45 21.13 -2.52 -14.34
CA ILE A 45 22.53 -2.90 -14.57
C ILE A 45 22.61 -4.04 -15.59
N LEU A 46 21.78 -5.06 -15.41
CA LEU A 46 21.78 -6.23 -16.29
C LEU A 46 21.31 -5.86 -17.71
N SER A 47 20.47 -4.84 -17.86
CA SER A 47 20.07 -4.31 -19.17
C SER A 47 21.21 -3.54 -19.85
N ILE A 48 21.95 -2.72 -19.10
CA ILE A 48 23.14 -2.01 -19.60
C ILE A 48 24.21 -3.01 -20.04
N VAL A 49 24.55 -3.98 -19.19
CA VAL A 49 25.52 -5.04 -19.49
C VAL A 49 25.07 -5.84 -20.71
N SER A 50 23.79 -6.23 -20.77
CA SER A 50 23.26 -6.97 -21.93
C SER A 50 23.38 -6.18 -23.24
N ASN A 51 23.27 -4.84 -23.17
CA ASN A 51 23.39 -3.97 -24.33
C ASN A 51 24.84 -3.85 -24.79
N ILE A 52 25.77 -3.60 -23.86
CA ILE A 52 27.21 -3.45 -24.14
C ILE A 52 27.77 -4.74 -24.76
N PHE A 53 27.43 -5.90 -24.19
CA PHE A 53 27.94 -7.20 -24.66
C PHE A 53 27.11 -7.81 -25.80
N GLY A 54 26.07 -7.13 -26.28
CA GLY A 54 25.20 -7.65 -27.34
C GLY A 54 24.46 -8.96 -26.97
N ILE A 55 24.31 -9.26 -25.67
CA ILE A 55 23.69 -10.50 -25.14
C ILE A 55 22.25 -10.64 -25.65
N TYR A 56 21.58 -9.53 -25.99
CA TYR A 56 20.25 -9.55 -26.61
C TYR A 56 20.19 -10.32 -27.93
N ARG A 57 21.29 -10.41 -28.67
CA ARG A 57 21.37 -11.18 -29.92
C ARG A 57 21.45 -12.69 -29.69
N PHE A 58 21.83 -13.12 -28.48
CA PHE A 58 21.93 -14.51 -28.08
C PHE A 58 20.70 -14.91 -27.27
N GLU A 59 19.65 -15.38 -27.93
CA GLU A 59 18.37 -15.68 -27.31
C GLU A 59 18.48 -16.70 -26.16
N THR A 60 19.25 -17.78 -26.37
CA THR A 60 19.48 -18.82 -25.35
C THR A 60 20.18 -18.28 -24.11
N LEU A 61 21.22 -17.47 -24.30
CA LEU A 61 21.94 -16.85 -23.19
C LEU A 61 21.03 -15.88 -22.42
N ASN A 62 20.24 -15.09 -23.13
CA ASN A 62 19.29 -14.17 -22.51
C ASN A 62 18.20 -14.90 -21.69
N LYS A 63 17.71 -16.04 -22.19
CA LYS A 63 16.80 -16.93 -21.45
C LYS A 63 17.46 -17.49 -20.19
N LEU A 64 18.69 -18.01 -20.31
CA LEU A 64 19.45 -18.54 -19.17
C LEU A 64 19.68 -17.48 -18.08
N VAL A 65 20.12 -16.29 -18.46
CA VAL A 65 20.32 -15.18 -17.52
C VAL A 65 19.01 -14.79 -16.83
N SER A 66 17.90 -14.81 -17.56
CA SER A 66 16.58 -14.50 -16.98
C SER A 66 16.08 -15.60 -16.03
N LEU A 67 16.42 -16.87 -16.30
CA LEU A 67 16.15 -17.98 -15.38
C LEU A 67 16.98 -17.86 -14.09
N VAL A 68 18.28 -17.58 -14.21
CA VAL A 68 19.15 -17.35 -13.05
C VAL A 68 18.65 -16.17 -12.21
N PHE A 69 18.23 -15.09 -12.87
CA PHE A 69 17.60 -13.95 -12.22
C PHE A 69 16.33 -14.34 -11.44
N LEU A 70 15.42 -15.09 -12.07
CA LEU A 70 14.20 -15.60 -11.42
C LEU A 70 14.54 -16.42 -10.15
N CYS A 71 15.49 -17.35 -10.27
CA CYS A 71 15.92 -18.18 -9.15
C CYS A 71 16.52 -17.33 -8.02
N ALA A 72 17.35 -16.33 -8.35
CA ALA A 72 17.96 -15.45 -7.36
C ALA A 72 16.90 -14.60 -6.63
N VAL A 73 15.93 -14.03 -7.36
CA VAL A 73 14.81 -13.28 -6.76
C VAL A 73 14.01 -14.19 -5.82
N MET A 74 13.58 -15.37 -6.29
CA MET A 74 12.80 -16.29 -5.47
C MET A 74 13.58 -16.79 -4.25
N TYR A 75 14.88 -17.06 -4.39
CA TYR A 75 15.73 -17.42 -3.27
C TYR A 75 15.79 -16.30 -2.23
N THR A 76 16.04 -15.06 -2.66
CA THR A 76 16.07 -13.91 -1.72
C THR A 76 14.72 -13.71 -1.01
N LEU A 77 13.61 -13.87 -1.73
CA LEU A 77 12.28 -13.81 -1.12
C LEU A 77 12.10 -14.93 -0.09
N LEU A 78 12.31 -16.19 -0.45
CA LEU A 78 12.04 -17.30 0.47
C LEU A 78 12.99 -17.32 1.69
N TRP A 79 14.21 -16.81 1.53
CA TRP A 79 15.21 -16.79 2.58
C TRP A 79 15.04 -15.63 3.57
N TYR A 80 14.64 -14.45 3.09
CA TYR A 80 14.63 -13.23 3.90
C TYR A 80 13.24 -12.62 4.12
N PHE A 81 12.19 -13.13 3.48
CA PHE A 81 10.84 -12.57 3.65
C PHE A 81 10.38 -12.72 5.12
N PRO A 82 10.09 -11.60 5.80
CA PRO A 82 9.73 -11.63 7.21
C PRO A 82 8.32 -12.21 7.39
N GLN A 83 8.17 -13.01 8.44
CA GLN A 83 6.92 -13.61 8.86
C GLN A 83 6.70 -13.32 10.34
N GLU A 84 5.44 -13.25 10.77
CA GLU A 84 5.06 -12.98 12.17
C GLU A 84 5.57 -14.04 13.14
N ASP A 85 5.62 -15.30 12.70
CA ASP A 85 6.13 -16.44 13.47
C ASP A 85 7.67 -16.53 13.53
N LYS A 86 8.37 -15.57 12.93
CA LYS A 86 9.85 -15.52 12.84
C LYS A 86 10.47 -16.73 12.13
N VAL A 87 9.66 -17.54 11.43
CA VAL A 87 10.14 -18.66 10.62
C VAL A 87 10.06 -18.25 9.16
N THR A 88 11.20 -18.26 8.47
CA THR A 88 11.26 -17.87 7.05
C THR A 88 10.52 -18.89 6.18
N PRO A 89 9.96 -18.48 5.03
CA PRO A 89 9.29 -19.39 4.09
C PRO A 89 10.12 -20.61 3.72
N ILE A 90 11.44 -20.45 3.53
CA ILE A 90 12.29 -21.58 3.20
C ILE A 90 12.41 -22.62 4.32
N ASN A 91 12.39 -22.18 5.57
CA ASN A 91 12.39 -23.09 6.71
C ASN A 91 11.06 -23.83 6.79
N LYS A 92 9.93 -23.17 6.56
CA LYS A 92 8.61 -23.82 6.49
C LYS A 92 8.58 -24.93 5.44
N LEU A 93 9.08 -24.63 4.24
CA LEU A 93 9.22 -25.63 3.16
C LEU A 93 10.12 -26.80 3.57
N LYS A 94 11.24 -26.53 4.25
CA LYS A 94 12.18 -27.57 4.72
C LYS A 94 11.54 -28.51 5.76
N TYR A 95 10.65 -28.00 6.59
CA TYR A 95 9.92 -28.78 7.59
C TYR A 95 8.60 -29.39 7.06
N GLY A 96 8.33 -29.28 5.75
CA GLY A 96 7.13 -29.85 5.12
C GLY A 96 5.85 -29.04 5.33
N GLU A 97 5.95 -27.82 5.85
CA GLU A 97 4.83 -26.89 6.00
C GLU A 97 4.60 -26.16 4.67
N PHE A 98 3.87 -26.81 3.76
CA PHE A 98 3.49 -26.21 2.48
C PHE A 98 2.26 -25.29 2.64
N PRO A 99 2.21 -24.16 1.89
CA PRO A 99 1.04 -23.30 1.86
C PRO A 99 -0.24 -24.06 1.52
N THR A 100 -1.26 -23.90 2.34
CA THR A 100 -2.57 -24.53 2.13
C THR A 100 -3.50 -23.64 1.30
N LYS A 101 -4.64 -24.18 0.84
CA LYS A 101 -5.68 -23.37 0.18
C LYS A 101 -6.17 -22.21 1.05
N SER A 102 -6.22 -22.41 2.37
CA SER A 102 -6.60 -21.37 3.33
C SER A 102 -5.62 -20.21 3.35
N ASP A 103 -4.32 -20.49 3.22
CA ASP A 103 -3.27 -19.46 3.20
C ASP A 103 -3.34 -18.65 1.91
N ILE A 104 -3.54 -19.31 0.77
CA ILE A 104 -3.75 -18.64 -0.53
C ILE A 104 -4.99 -17.73 -0.47
N ASP A 105 -6.10 -18.20 0.08
CA ASP A 105 -7.32 -17.38 0.23
C ASP A 105 -7.10 -16.18 1.15
N LYS A 106 -6.37 -16.34 2.26
CA LYS A 106 -5.98 -15.22 3.14
C LYS A 106 -5.10 -14.21 2.42
N GLY A 107 -4.09 -14.70 1.68
CA GLY A 107 -3.19 -13.87 0.89
C GLY A 107 -3.95 -13.05 -0.16
N LEU A 108 -4.78 -13.71 -0.97
CA LEU A 108 -5.63 -13.04 -1.95
C LEU A 108 -6.60 -12.04 -1.31
N LYS A 109 -7.16 -12.33 -0.13
CA LYS A 109 -8.03 -11.39 0.60
C LYS A 109 -7.30 -10.11 1.03
N ARG A 110 -5.99 -10.18 1.34
CA ARG A 110 -5.18 -8.98 1.64
C ARG A 110 -5.01 -8.07 0.41
N PHE A 111 -5.00 -8.64 -0.79
CA PHE A 111 -4.90 -7.89 -2.07
C PHE A 111 -6.24 -7.55 -2.71
N LYS A 112 -7.33 -8.25 -2.36
CA LYS A 112 -8.69 -7.82 -2.68
C LYS A 112 -8.90 -6.49 -1.97
N PHE A 113 -8.64 -5.41 -2.69
CA PHE A 113 -8.93 -4.05 -2.31
C PHE A 113 -10.27 -4.04 -1.57
N ASN A 114 -10.22 -3.70 -0.30
CA ASN A 114 -11.39 -3.46 0.51
C ASN A 114 -11.98 -2.15 -0.02
N PHE A 115 -12.63 -2.19 -1.20
CA PHE A 115 -13.33 -1.04 -1.80
C PHE A 115 -14.35 -0.49 -0.80
N ASP A 116 -14.86 -1.33 0.09
CA ASP A 116 -15.69 -0.93 1.23
C ASP A 116 -14.97 -0.14 2.31
N PHE A 117 -13.66 -0.31 2.49
CA PHE A 117 -12.86 0.47 3.45
C PHE A 117 -12.54 1.86 2.89
N VAL A 118 -12.22 1.95 1.59
CA VAL A 118 -12.07 3.24 0.89
C VAL A 118 -13.41 3.98 0.85
N ARG A 119 -14.52 3.27 0.56
CA ARG A 119 -15.88 3.84 0.58
C ARG A 119 -16.33 4.27 1.99
N ARG A 120 -15.96 3.53 3.04
CA ARG A 120 -16.24 3.91 4.44
C ARG A 120 -15.36 5.07 4.92
N ASN A 121 -14.10 5.14 4.52
CA ASN A 121 -13.22 6.27 4.85
C ASN A 121 -13.59 7.54 4.07
N ALA A 122 -14.01 7.44 2.81
CA ALA A 122 -14.53 8.57 2.04
C ALA A 122 -15.78 9.19 2.69
N ARG A 123 -16.71 8.35 3.20
CA ARG A 123 -17.86 8.84 3.97
C ARG A 123 -17.47 9.43 5.34
N ARG A 124 -16.37 8.97 5.94
CA ARG A 124 -15.85 9.56 7.18
C ARG A 124 -15.31 10.97 6.94
N SER A 125 -14.56 11.21 5.85
CA SER A 125 -14.12 12.56 5.49
C SER A 125 -15.28 13.49 5.16
N GLU A 126 -16.35 13.00 4.52
CA GLU A 126 -17.58 13.78 4.32
C GLU A 126 -18.29 14.11 5.66
N ASN A 127 -18.27 13.18 6.62
CA ASN A 127 -18.84 13.43 7.95
C ASN A 127 -18.02 14.41 8.80
N PHE A 128 -16.68 14.47 8.63
CA PHE A 128 -15.87 15.51 9.28
C PHE A 128 -16.13 16.89 8.66
N ILE A 129 -16.26 16.98 7.33
CA ILE A 129 -16.63 18.24 6.65
C ILE A 129 -18.03 18.71 7.07
N ASN A 130 -18.98 17.80 7.27
CA ASN A 130 -20.32 18.13 7.74
C ASN A 130 -20.40 18.39 9.25
N GLN A 131 -19.45 17.91 10.05
CA GLN A 131 -19.35 18.23 11.48
C GLN A 131 -18.71 19.61 11.74
N ASP A 132 -17.89 20.12 10.84
CA ASP A 132 -17.40 21.51 10.92
C ASP A 132 -18.45 22.54 10.48
N MET A 133 -19.51 22.10 9.78
CA MET A 133 -20.69 22.91 9.51
C MET A 133 -21.85 22.61 10.47
N ASP A 134 -21.56 22.49 11.76
CA ASP A 134 -22.55 22.27 12.82
C ASP A 134 -23.49 23.50 12.94
N GLY A 135 -24.50 23.54 12.06
CA GLY A 135 -25.45 24.63 11.91
C GLY A 135 -26.25 24.96 13.18
N GLU A 136 -26.21 24.09 14.20
CA GLU A 136 -26.73 24.37 15.54
C GLU A 136 -25.86 25.35 16.34
N LYS A 137 -24.53 25.25 16.27
CA LYS A 137 -23.62 26.19 16.98
C LYS A 137 -23.69 27.57 16.36
N VAL A 138 -23.68 27.63 15.03
CA VAL A 138 -23.84 28.87 14.26
C VAL A 138 -25.21 29.51 14.54
N LYS A 139 -26.31 28.73 14.60
CA LYS A 139 -27.63 29.25 15.00
C LYS A 139 -27.65 29.82 16.42
N LYS A 140 -26.98 29.17 17.38
CA LYS A 140 -26.92 29.64 18.77
C LYS A 140 -26.10 30.93 18.90
N GLU A 141 -25.01 31.06 18.15
CA GLU A 141 -24.24 32.29 18.09
C GLU A 141 -25.01 33.42 17.40
N ILE A 142 -25.64 33.16 16.25
CA ILE A 142 -26.47 34.17 15.57
C ILE A 142 -27.61 34.64 16.48
N LYS A 143 -28.30 33.72 17.18
CA LYS A 143 -29.40 34.09 18.09
C LYS A 143 -28.91 34.94 19.27
N LYS A 144 -27.73 34.66 19.83
CA LYS A 144 -27.11 35.48 20.88
C LYS A 144 -26.72 36.86 20.38
N THR A 145 -26.11 36.95 19.20
CA THR A 145 -25.69 38.24 18.62
C THR A 145 -26.88 39.10 18.24
N VAL A 146 -27.96 38.50 17.72
CA VAL A 146 -29.21 39.21 17.42
C VAL A 146 -29.88 39.72 18.69
N SER A 147 -30.00 38.89 19.74
CA SER A 147 -30.54 39.34 21.04
C SER A 147 -29.78 40.55 21.56
N LYS A 148 -28.45 40.45 21.61
CA LYS A 148 -27.61 41.50 22.18
C LYS A 148 -27.69 42.82 21.43
N LYS A 149 -27.74 42.78 20.09
CA LYS A 149 -27.95 43.98 19.27
C LYS A 149 -29.35 44.58 19.42
N THR A 150 -30.37 43.75 19.61
CA THR A 150 -31.74 44.25 19.84
C THR A 150 -31.84 44.92 21.20
N ASP A 151 -31.21 44.36 22.23
CA ASP A 151 -31.17 44.95 23.58
C ASP A 151 -30.40 46.29 23.56
N GLU A 152 -29.25 46.35 22.88
CA GLU A 152 -28.47 47.59 22.67
C GLU A 152 -29.26 48.67 21.90
N LEU A 153 -30.08 48.27 20.92
CA LEU A 153 -30.96 49.19 20.17
C LEU A 153 -32.11 49.71 21.02
N ILE A 154 -32.72 48.87 21.86
CA ILE A 154 -33.80 49.27 22.78
C ILE A 154 -33.26 50.26 23.81
N ASP A 155 -32.09 50.00 24.38
CA ASP A 155 -31.44 50.92 25.32
C ASP A 155 -31.10 52.26 24.63
N SER A 156 -30.64 52.24 23.37
CA SER A 156 -30.39 53.48 22.63
C SER A 156 -31.66 54.29 22.29
N LEU A 157 -32.79 53.61 22.06
CA LEU A 157 -34.08 54.25 21.79
C LEU A 157 -34.77 54.77 23.06
N GLN A 158 -34.51 54.17 24.22
CA GLN A 158 -34.98 54.69 25.51
C GLN A 158 -34.27 55.98 25.93
N ILE A 159 -33.04 56.21 25.46
CA ILE A 159 -32.28 57.45 25.72
C ILE A 159 -32.77 58.63 24.86
N GLU A 160 -33.44 58.38 23.73
CA GLU A 160 -34.03 59.43 22.88
C GLU A 160 -35.48 59.81 23.26
N ALA A 161 -36.07 59.19 24.30
CA ALA A 161 -37.46 59.38 24.69
C ALA A 161 -37.67 60.22 25.98
N ASP A 162 -36.63 60.90 26.48
CA ASP A 162 -36.69 61.91 27.54
C ASP A 162 -36.38 63.32 27.00
#